data_AF-A0A932BEY7-F1
#
_entry.id   AF-A0A932BEY7-F1
#
_cell.length_a   1.000
_cell.length_b   1.000
_cell.length_c   1.000
_cell.angle_alpha   90.00
_cell.angle_beta   90.00
_cell.angle_gamma   90.00
#
_symmetry.space_group_name_H-M   'P 1'
#
loop_
_entity.id
_entity.type
_entity.pdbx_description
1 polymer ?
#
loop_
_entity_poly.entity_id
_entity_poly.type
_entity_poly.pdbx_seq_one_letter_code
_entity_poly.pdbx_strand_id
1 'polypeptide(L)'
;MISRRQVVCLVGASALAAPLKSFAQQQPAKPVRIGFLIPAYASSYASRVEALRAGLRDLGYVEGKNFVIEFRVADGKYDRLP
;
A
#
# COMPACT_ATOMS: atom_id res chain seq x y z
N MET A 1 -4.83 -39.02 -36.26
CA MET A 1 -6.13 -38.35 -36.07
C MET A 1 -6.29 -38.08 -34.58
N ILE A 2 -6.27 -36.82 -34.15
CA ILE A 2 -6.38 -36.47 -32.72
C ILE A 2 -7.83 -36.70 -32.28
N SER A 3 -8.03 -37.47 -31.21
CA SER A 3 -9.36 -37.75 -30.66
C SER A 3 -9.90 -36.54 -29.88
N ARG A 4 -11.20 -36.27 -29.95
CA ARG A 4 -11.88 -35.21 -29.17
C ARG A 4 -11.53 -35.26 -27.69
N ARG A 5 -11.30 -36.46 -27.14
CA ARG A 5 -10.90 -36.67 -25.74
C ARG A 5 -9.49 -36.15 -25.44
N GLN A 6 -8.55 -36.28 -26.37
CA GLN A 6 -7.18 -35.77 -26.20
C GLN A 6 -7.16 -34.24 -26.19
N VAL A 7 -8.01 -33.60 -27.00
CA VAL A 7 -8.16 -32.14 -27.01
C VAL A 7 -8.69 -31.64 -25.67
N VAL A 8 -9.71 -32.30 -25.11
CA VAL A 8 -10.25 -31.93 -23.79
C VAL A 8 -9.21 -32.10 -22.69
N CYS A 9 -8.46 -33.21 -22.68
CA CYS A 9 -7.40 -33.43 -21.70
C CYS A 9 -6.29 -32.38 -21.81
N LEU A 10 -5.88 -32.01 -23.02
CA LEU A 10 -4.84 -31.00 -23.24
C LEU A 10 -5.26 -29.60 -22.78
N VAL A 11 -6.51 -29.21 -23.04
CA VAL A 11 -7.06 -27.92 -22.60
C VAL A 11 -7.28 -27.89 -21.08
N GLY A 12 -7.73 -29.00 -20.49
CA GLY A 12 -7.86 -29.11 -19.04
C GLY A 12 -6.51 -29.05 -18.32
N ALA A 13 -5.50 -29.73 -18.87
CA ALA A 13 -4.14 -29.72 -18.31
C ALA A 13 -3.48 -28.34 -18.40
N SER A 14 -3.69 -27.59 -19.49
CA SER A 14 -3.16 -26.22 -19.61
C SER A 14 -3.84 -25.23 -18.67
N ALA A 15 -5.14 -25.40 -18.39
CA ALA A 15 -5.87 -24.59 -17.42
C ALA A 15 -5.38 -24.84 -15.97
N LEU A 16 -4.98 -26.06 -15.63
CA LEU A 16 -4.43 -26.41 -14.31
C LEU A 16 -2.99 -25.94 -14.11
N ALA A 17 -2.24 -25.76 -15.20
CA ALA A 17 -0.87 -25.23 -15.18
C ALA A 17 -0.79 -23.70 -15.19
N ALA A 18 -1.93 -23.01 -15.40
CA ALA A 18 -1.97 -21.56 -15.35
C ALA A 18 -1.74 -21.08 -13.91
N PRO A 19 -0.80 -20.16 -13.65
CA PRO A 19 -0.68 -19.57 -12.32
C PRO A 19 -2.01 -18.90 -11.98
N LEU A 20 -2.59 -19.31 -10.85
CA LEU A 20 -3.74 -18.64 -10.24
C LEU A 20 -3.29 -17.22 -9.88
N LYS A 21 -3.34 -16.30 -10.85
CA LYS A 21 -3.15 -14.88 -10.58
C LYS A 21 -4.26 -14.48 -9.63
N SER A 22 -3.91 -14.25 -8.37
CA SER A 22 -4.80 -13.65 -7.39
C SER A 22 -5.25 -12.29 -7.95
N PHE A 23 -6.48 -12.25 -8.47
CA PHE A 23 -7.11 -11.01 -8.96
C PHE A 23 -7.27 -9.96 -7.86
N ALA A 24 -7.01 -10.30 -6.60
CA ALA A 24 -7.04 -9.37 -5.48
C ALA A 24 -5.94 -8.29 -5.55
N GLN A 25 -4.86 -8.51 -6.31
CA GLN A 25 -3.68 -7.63 -6.30
C GLN A 25 -3.52 -6.73 -7.53
N GLN A 26 -4.52 -6.70 -8.42
CA GLN A 26 -4.42 -5.99 -9.70
C GLN A 26 -4.83 -4.51 -9.69
N GLN A 27 -5.31 -3.97 -8.57
CA GLN A 27 -5.42 -2.52 -8.46
C GLN A 27 -4.03 -1.92 -8.33
N PRO A 28 -3.68 -0.84 -9.08
CA PRO A 28 -2.51 -0.06 -8.75
C PRO A 28 -2.65 0.32 -7.28
N ALA A 29 -1.72 -0.17 -6.45
CA ALA A 29 -1.79 0.00 -5.01
C ALA A 29 -1.85 1.50 -4.76
N LYS A 30 -3.03 2.01 -4.38
CA LYS A 30 -3.18 3.40 -3.96
C LYS A 30 -2.16 3.63 -2.84
N PRO A 31 -1.47 4.78 -2.82
CA PRO A 31 -0.54 5.07 -1.73
C PRO A 31 -1.26 4.90 -0.38
N VAL A 32 -0.61 4.19 0.55
CA VAL A 32 -1.14 4.01 1.90
C VAL A 32 -1.24 5.36 2.60
N ARG A 33 -2.41 5.68 3.18
CA ARG A 33 -2.61 6.92 3.94
C ARG A 33 -2.24 6.71 5.41
N ILE A 34 -1.31 7.52 5.90
CA ILE A 34 -0.88 7.53 7.30
C ILE A 34 -1.41 8.80 7.95
N GLY A 35 -2.34 8.70 8.89
CA GLY A 35 -2.81 9.84 9.68
C GLY A 35 -1.85 10.15 10.81
N PHE A 36 -1.40 11.40 10.93
CA PHE A 36 -0.53 11.87 12.00
C PHE A 36 -1.21 13.01 12.77
N LEU A 37 -1.59 12.72 14.02
CA LEU A 37 -2.21 13.69 14.92
C LEU A 37 -1.14 14.36 15.79
N ILE A 38 -1.08 15.69 15.74
CA ILE A 38 -0.11 16.51 16.44
C ILE A 38 -0.86 17.37 17.46
N PRO A 39 -0.74 17.11 18.78
CA PRO A 39 -1.45 17.89 19.79
C PRO A 39 -0.90 19.30 20.00
N ALA A 40 0.40 19.50 19.82
CA ALA A 40 1.05 20.80 19.95
C ALA A 40 1.28 21.44 18.56
N TYR A 41 2.42 22.09 18.35
CA TYR A 41 2.78 22.71 17.07
C TYR A 41 3.47 21.71 16.14
N ALA A 42 3.25 21.86 14.83
CA ALA A 42 3.90 21.01 13.81
C ALA A 42 5.44 20.99 13.92
N SER A 43 6.04 22.14 14.25
CA SER A 43 7.49 22.29 14.43
C SER A 43 8.04 21.39 15.53
N SER A 44 7.29 21.14 16.60
CA SER A 44 7.68 20.27 17.71
C SER A 44 7.83 18.80 17.31
N TYR A 45 7.25 18.40 16.16
CA TYR A 45 7.26 17.03 15.66
C TYR A 45 8.09 16.87 14.39
N ALA A 46 8.64 17.95 13.83
CA ALA A 46 9.36 17.93 12.55
C ALA A 46 10.50 16.90 12.52
N SER A 47 11.29 16.81 13.60
CA SER A 47 12.38 15.83 13.71
C SER A 47 11.89 14.38 13.74
N ARG A 48 10.77 14.11 14.42
CA ARG A 48 10.15 12.78 14.50
C ARG A 48 9.55 12.36 13.17
N VAL A 49 8.88 13.29 12.50
CA VAL A 49 8.32 13.07 11.16
C VAL A 49 9.44 12.78 10.17
N GLU A 50 10.56 13.49 10.25
CA GLU A 50 11.67 13.25 9.33
C GLU A 50 12.41 11.94 9.62
N ALA A 51 12.55 11.55 10.89
CA ALA A 51 13.05 10.23 11.26
C ALA A 51 12.14 9.10 10.73
N LEU A 52 10.81 9.28 10.77
CA LEU A 52 9.86 8.33 10.19
C LEU A 52 10.04 8.23 8.66
N ARG A 53 10.14 9.36 7.96
CA ARG A 53 10.39 9.37 6.51
C ARG A 53 11.71 8.69 6.15
N ALA A 54 12.78 8.95 6.92
CA ALA A 54 14.08 8.33 6.71
C ALA A 54 14.00 6.81 6.86
N GLY A 55 13.42 6.29 7.95
CA GLY A 55 13.27 4.85 8.13
C GLY A 55 12.41 4.18 7.06
N LEU A 56 11.34 4.85 6.59
CA LEU A 56 10.52 4.34 5.49
C LEU A 56 11.30 4.31 4.17
N ARG A 57 12.11 5.34 3.90
CA ARG A 57 12.99 5.39 2.72
C ARG A 57 14.04 4.28 2.73
N ASP A 58 14.62 3.98 3.89
CA ASP A 58 15.61 2.89 4.04
C ASP A 58 14.98 1.51 3.75
N LEU A 59 13.67 1.38 3.98
CA LEU A 59 12.88 0.19 3.64
C LEU A 59 12.35 0.21 2.18
N GLY A 60 12.70 1.23 1.38
CA GLY A 60 12.29 1.36 -0.01
C GLY A 60 10.90 1.98 -0.22
N TYR A 61 10.27 2.50 0.83
CA TYR A 61 9.00 3.21 0.74
C TYR A 61 9.23 4.70 0.47
N VAL A 62 8.60 5.23 -0.57
CA VAL A 62 8.72 6.65 -0.96
C VAL A 62 7.36 7.35 -0.79
N GLU A 63 7.38 8.51 -0.12
CA GLU A 63 6.19 9.36 0.04
C GLU A 63 5.68 9.82 -1.34
N GLY A 64 4.35 9.81 -1.55
CA GLY A 64 3.70 10.07 -2.83
C GLY A 64 3.64 8.87 -3.78
N LYS A 65 4.52 7.87 -3.62
CA LYS A 65 4.53 6.64 -4.43
C LYS A 65 3.91 5.46 -3.69
N ASN A 66 4.38 5.21 -2.47
CA ASN A 66 3.98 4.06 -1.67
C ASN A 66 3.03 4.46 -0.53
N PHE A 67 3.21 5.66 0.02
CA PHE A 67 2.40 6.19 1.12
C PHE A 67 2.26 7.71 1.04
N VAL A 68 1.34 8.28 1.80
CA VAL A 68 1.19 9.72 2.05
C VAL A 68 0.93 9.95 3.54
N ILE A 69 1.49 11.01 4.12
CA ILE A 69 1.22 11.37 5.51
C ILE A 69 0.24 12.55 5.55
N GLU A 70 -0.90 12.35 6.21
CA GLU A 70 -1.90 13.39 6.43
C GLU A 70 -1.76 13.92 7.86
N PHE A 71 -1.40 15.20 7.98
CA PHE A 71 -1.22 15.85 9.27
C PHE A 71 -2.51 16.52 9.75
N ARG A 72 -2.82 16.34 11.03
CA ARG A 72 -3.79 17.15 11.77
C ARG A 72 -3.09 17.75 12.98
N VAL A 73 -3.12 19.07 13.09
CA VAL A 73 -2.42 19.80 14.14
C VAL A 73 -3.45 20.50 15.02
N ALA A 74 -3.35 20.30 16.33
CA ALA A 74 -4.26 20.89 17.29
C ALA A 74 -3.77 22.27 17.78
N ASP A 75 -2.49 22.61 17.61
CA ASP A 75 -1.87 23.84 18.10
C ASP A 75 -2.20 24.10 19.60
N GLY A 76 -2.14 23.05 20.41
CA GLY A 76 -2.48 23.07 21.83
C GLY A 76 -3.97 23.06 22.16
N LYS A 77 -4.86 23.11 21.14
CA LYS A 77 -6.31 23.02 21.30
C LYS A 77 -6.79 21.62 20.98
N TYR A 78 -6.81 20.76 21.99
CA TYR A 78 -7.12 19.33 21.85
C TYR A 78 -8.46 19.04 21.19
N ASP A 79 -9.47 19.92 21.34
CA ASP A 79 -10.79 19.79 20.67
C ASP A 79 -10.72 19.84 19.13
N ARG A 80 -9.56 20.16 18.56
CA ARG A 80 -9.31 20.12 17.10
C ARG A 80 -8.81 18.77 16.60
N LEU A 81 -8.45 17.87 17.50
CA LEU A 81 -8.14 16.49 17.16
C LEU A 81 -9.45 15.68 17.03
N PRO A 82 -9.48 14.66 16.16
CA PRO A 82 -10.64 13.80 15.97
C PRO A 82 -10.94 12.91 17.20
#